data_AF-A0A154P468-F1
#
_entry.id   AF-A0A154P468-F1
#
_cell.length_a   1.000
_cell.length_b   1.000
_cell.length_c   1.000
_cell.angle_alpha   90.00
_cell.angle_beta   90.00
_cell.angle_gamma   90.00
#
_symmetry.space_group_name_H-M   'P 1'
#
loop_
_entity.id
_entity.type
_entity.pdbx_description
1 polymer ?
#
loop_
_entity_poly.entity_id
_entity_poly.type
_entity_poly.pdbx_seq_one_letter_code
_entity_poly.pdbx_strand_id
1 'polypeptide(L)'
;MRLTVAIIIFAVSILCIHTSPTIGMNLYPKSGTIYFPDQEEYIKLSMNCPGNTILWPGNRRCYREGEQGPCNIGRVLAFDWKLLKPYCKDTGL
;
A
#
# COMPACT_ATOMS: atom_id res chain seq x y z
N MET A 1 -26.95 -52.90 0.37
CA MET A 1 -27.52 -51.63 -0.14
C MET A 1 -27.44 -50.47 0.86
N ARG A 2 -27.88 -50.60 2.12
CA ARG A 2 -27.81 -49.46 3.08
C ARG A 2 -26.38 -49.11 3.52
N LEU A 3 -25.54 -50.12 3.77
CA LEU A 3 -24.14 -49.93 4.17
C LEU A 3 -23.28 -49.37 3.04
N THR A 4 -23.49 -49.85 1.81
CA THR A 4 -22.78 -49.38 0.62
C THR A 4 -23.11 -47.92 0.29
N VAL A 5 -24.36 -47.50 0.48
CA VAL A 5 -24.78 -46.09 0.29
C VAL A 5 -24.15 -45.18 1.35
N ALA A 6 -24.08 -45.61 2.62
CA ALA A 6 -23.45 -44.83 3.68
C ALA A 6 -21.95 -44.60 3.42
N ILE A 7 -21.23 -45.62 2.96
CA ILE A 7 -19.79 -45.52 2.63
C ILE A 7 -19.55 -44.55 1.47
N ILE A 8 -20.41 -44.60 0.43
CA ILE A 8 -20.30 -43.68 -0.72
C ILE A 8 -20.55 -42.23 -0.28
N ILE A 9 -21.56 -41.98 0.54
CA ILE A 9 -21.85 -40.64 1.07
C ILE A 9 -20.68 -40.10 1.89
N PHE A 10 -20.08 -40.94 2.73
CA PHE A 10 -18.93 -40.56 3.55
C PHE A 10 -17.67 -40.31 2.70
N ALA A 11 -17.44 -41.12 1.66
CA ALA A 11 -16.33 -40.93 0.75
C ALA A 11 -16.48 -39.64 -0.08
N VAL A 12 -17.69 -39.33 -0.54
CA VAL A 12 -17.99 -38.10 -1.30
C VAL A 12 -17.84 -36.86 -0.44
N SER A 13 -18.30 -36.90 0.82
CA SER A 13 -18.15 -35.75 1.74
C SER A 13 -16.67 -35.48 2.06
N ILE A 14 -15.88 -36.52 2.30
CA ILE A 14 -14.42 -36.40 2.50
C ILE A 14 -13.76 -35.82 1.24
N LEU A 15 -14.13 -36.32 0.05
CA LEU A 15 -13.57 -35.82 -1.20
C LEU A 15 -13.89 -34.33 -1.42
N CYS A 16 -15.11 -33.88 -1.13
CA CYS A 16 -15.51 -32.46 -1.23
C CYS A 16 -14.76 -31.55 -0.26
N ILE A 17 -14.38 -32.04 0.93
CA ILE A 17 -13.56 -31.28 1.88
C ILE A 17 -12.13 -31.12 1.36
N HIS A 18 -11.55 -32.17 0.75
CA HIS A 18 -10.20 -32.13 0.22
C HIS A 18 -10.07 -31.49 -1.17
N THR A 19 -11.13 -31.51 -1.99
CA THR A 19 -11.16 -30.86 -3.31
C THR A 19 -11.84 -29.50 -3.29
N SER A 20 -12.20 -28.99 -2.11
CA SER A 20 -12.58 -27.58 -1.98
C SER A 20 -11.49 -26.76 -2.64
N PRO A 21 -11.75 -26.11 -3.79
CA PRO A 21 -10.82 -25.11 -4.26
C PRO A 21 -10.80 -24.11 -3.12
N THR A 22 -9.64 -23.87 -2.53
CA THR A 22 -9.42 -22.57 -1.89
C THR A 22 -9.54 -21.57 -3.04
N ILE A 23 -10.78 -21.23 -3.41
CA ILE A 23 -11.10 -20.01 -4.11
C ILE A 23 -10.74 -18.97 -3.06
N GLY A 24 -9.44 -18.66 -3.04
CA GLY A 24 -8.82 -17.65 -2.23
C GLY A 24 -9.31 -16.32 -2.76
N MET A 25 -10.58 -16.00 -2.51
CA MET A 25 -11.05 -14.64 -2.44
C MET A 25 -10.50 -14.06 -1.15
N ASN A 26 -9.18 -13.81 -1.12
CA ASN A 26 -8.71 -12.59 -0.46
C ASN A 26 -9.02 -11.45 -1.43
N LEU A 27 -10.31 -11.16 -1.55
CA LEU A 27 -10.75 -9.85 -1.94
C LEU A 27 -10.24 -8.88 -0.89
N TYR A 28 -9.81 -7.73 -1.37
CA TYR A 28 -9.47 -6.56 -0.60
C TYR A 28 -8.02 -6.56 -0.08
N PRO A 29 -7.07 -5.96 -0.83
CA PRO A 29 -5.92 -5.35 -0.19
C PRO A 29 -6.50 -4.29 0.76
N LYS A 30 -6.60 -4.66 2.03
CA LYS A 30 -6.84 -3.73 3.13
C LYS A 30 -5.78 -2.66 2.96
N SER A 31 -6.22 -1.44 2.62
CA SER A 31 -5.39 -0.25 2.39
C SER A 31 -4.07 -0.31 3.17
N GLY A 32 -2.95 -0.50 2.46
CA GLY A 32 -1.64 -0.67 3.11
C GLY A 32 -0.54 -1.38 2.32
N THR A 33 -0.81 -2.02 1.17
CA THR A 33 0.27 -2.61 0.36
C THR A 33 0.94 -1.57 -0.53
N ILE A 34 1.92 -0.88 0.04
CA ILE A 34 2.94 -0.12 -0.69
C ILE A 34 3.74 -1.13 -1.52
N TYR A 35 3.43 -1.22 -2.82
CA TYR A 35 4.25 -1.95 -3.77
C TYR A 35 5.43 -1.05 -4.10
N PHE A 36 6.61 -1.23 -3.49
CA PHE A 36 7.93 -0.87 -4.03
C PHE A 36 8.99 -0.93 -2.90
N PRO A 37 10.11 -1.68 -3.05
CA PRO A 37 11.15 -1.76 -2.02
C PRO A 37 11.80 -0.40 -1.67
N ASP A 38 11.74 0.60 -2.55
CA ASP A 38 12.19 1.99 -2.30
C ASP A 38 11.19 2.84 -1.49
N GLN A 39 9.91 2.49 -1.47
CA GLN A 39 8.90 3.29 -0.77
C GLN A 39 8.84 3.00 0.74
N GLU A 40 9.20 1.80 1.19
CA GLU A 40 9.22 1.47 2.62
C GLU A 40 10.24 2.33 3.39
N GLU A 41 11.44 2.52 2.83
CA GLU A 41 12.47 3.35 3.45
C GLU A 41 12.02 4.82 3.54
N TYR A 42 11.43 5.34 2.46
CA TYR A 42 10.93 6.70 2.44
C TYR A 42 9.86 6.93 3.52
N ILE A 43 8.92 6.00 3.67
CA ILE A 43 7.84 6.10 4.67
C ILE A 43 8.40 6.01 6.09
N LYS A 44 9.33 5.08 6.35
CA LYS A 44 9.99 5.00 7.65
C LYS A 44 10.72 6.29 8.00
N LEU A 45 11.37 6.91 7.03
CA LEU A 45 12.08 8.15 7.28
C LEU A 45 11.14 9.35 7.42
N SER A 46 10.06 9.41 6.63
CA SER A 46 9.11 10.52 6.69
C SER A 46 8.37 10.58 8.03
N MET A 47 8.24 9.45 8.73
CA MET A 47 7.71 9.40 10.11
C MET A 47 8.55 10.19 11.13
N ASN A 48 9.83 10.47 10.83
CA ASN A 48 10.69 11.29 11.70
C ASN A 48 10.54 12.80 11.47
N CYS A 49 9.75 13.21 10.48
CA CYS A 49 9.49 14.63 10.22
C CYS A 49 8.50 15.21 11.24
N PRO A 50 8.77 16.39 11.81
CA PRO A 50 7.88 17.00 12.79
C PRO A 50 6.61 17.56 12.13
N GLY A 51 5.45 17.24 12.71
CA GLY A 51 4.15 17.79 12.29
C GLY A 51 3.82 17.52 10.83
N ASN A 52 3.28 18.53 10.13
CA ASN A 52 2.85 18.42 8.73
C ASN A 52 3.99 18.79 7.76
N THR A 53 5.18 18.25 7.99
CA THR A 53 6.33 18.47 7.10
C THR A 53 6.57 17.26 6.20
N ILE A 54 7.01 17.55 4.99
CA ILE A 54 7.29 16.59 3.92
C ILE A 54 8.79 16.36 3.86
N LEU A 55 9.20 15.10 3.90
CA LEU A 55 10.57 14.69 3.69
C LEU A 55 10.99 14.89 2.22
N TRP A 56 12.12 15.51 1.96
CA TRP A 56 12.71 15.56 0.62
C TRP A 56 13.77 14.46 0.45
N PRO A 57 13.63 13.54 -0.53
CA PRO A 57 14.55 12.42 -0.67
C PRO A 57 15.98 12.86 -1.05
N GLY A 58 16.13 13.96 -1.78
CA GLY A 58 17.44 14.40 -2.29
C GLY A 58 18.42 14.85 -1.22
N ASN A 59 17.95 15.34 -0.07
CA ASN A 59 18.80 15.82 1.02
C ASN A 59 18.38 15.33 2.41
N ARG A 60 17.34 14.48 2.49
CA ARG A 60 16.81 13.88 3.72
C ARG A 60 16.35 14.92 4.75
N ARG A 61 15.92 16.10 4.32
CA ARG A 61 15.38 17.18 5.19
C ARG A 61 13.87 17.28 5.07
N CYS A 62 13.23 17.73 6.14
CA CYS A 62 11.78 17.96 6.18
C CYS A 62 11.48 19.44 5.87
N TYR A 63 10.47 19.67 5.04
CA TYR A 63 10.05 20.99 4.60
C TYR A 63 8.54 21.13 4.76
N ARG A 64 8.03 22.34 4.96
CA ARG A 64 6.58 22.54 5.05
C ARG A 64 5.92 22.39 3.69
N GLU A 65 4.77 21.72 3.68
CA GLU A 65 3.91 21.67 2.50
C GLU A 65 3.41 23.08 2.13
N GLY A 66 3.37 23.39 0.84
CA GLY A 66 2.95 24.69 0.32
C GLY A 66 4.03 25.78 0.35
N GLU A 67 5.17 25.55 1.00
CA GLU A 67 6.33 26.45 0.94
C GLU A 67 7.26 26.07 -0.24
N GLN A 68 8.17 26.97 -0.64
CA GLN A 68 9.12 26.71 -1.73
C GLN A 68 10.01 25.49 -1.43
N GLY A 69 10.54 25.39 -0.21
CA GLY A 69 11.40 24.29 0.21
C GLY A 69 12.58 24.05 -0.76
N PRO A 70 12.82 22.81 -1.20
CA PRO A 70 13.88 22.46 -2.14
C PRO A 70 13.51 22.72 -3.61
N CYS A 71 12.32 23.24 -3.89
CA CYS A 71 11.87 23.52 -5.25
C CYS A 71 12.50 24.81 -5.80
N ASN A 72 12.54 24.90 -7.13
CA ASN A 72 12.96 26.12 -7.83
C ASN A 72 11.99 27.27 -7.56
N ILE A 73 12.46 28.50 -7.79
CA ILE A 73 11.65 29.72 -7.71
C ILE A 73 10.40 29.58 -8.60
N GLY A 74 9.24 29.98 -8.08
CA GLY A 74 7.94 29.83 -8.76
C GLY A 74 7.28 28.45 -8.58
N ARG A 75 7.81 27.61 -7.67
CA ARG A 75 7.25 26.31 -7.33
C ARG A 75 7.15 26.14 -5.82
N VAL A 76 6.19 25.32 -5.40
CA VAL A 76 5.98 24.94 -3.99
C VAL A 76 6.02 23.43 -3.83
N LEU A 77 6.46 23.00 -2.65
CA LEU A 77 6.47 21.60 -2.27
C LEU A 77 5.05 21.11 -1.99
N ALA A 78 4.67 20.00 -2.61
CA ALA A 78 3.41 19.31 -2.39
C ALA A 78 3.66 17.81 -2.24
N PHE A 79 2.66 17.08 -1.72
CA PHE A 79 2.74 15.63 -1.60
C PHE A 79 1.68 14.92 -2.43
N ASP A 80 2.09 13.93 -3.23
CA ASP A 80 1.19 13.06 -3.96
C ASP A 80 0.81 11.85 -3.08
N TRP A 81 -0.41 11.86 -2.52
CA TRP A 81 -0.89 10.76 -1.67
C TRP A 81 -1.16 9.45 -2.44
N LYS A 82 -1.29 9.50 -3.77
CA LYS A 82 -1.44 8.28 -4.58
C LYS A 82 -0.10 7.61 -4.80
N LEU A 83 0.94 8.40 -5.07
CA LEU A 83 2.29 7.91 -5.32
C LEU A 83 3.15 7.86 -4.05
N LEU A 84 2.66 8.38 -2.93
CA LEU A 84 3.40 8.55 -1.68
C LEU A 84 4.75 9.23 -1.87
N LYS A 85 4.80 10.26 -2.72
CA LYS A 85 6.03 10.96 -3.10
C LYS A 85 5.88 12.48 -3.05
N PRO A 86 6.94 13.20 -2.63
CA PRO A 86 6.97 14.65 -2.68
C PRO A 86 7.22 15.11 -4.12
N TYR A 87 6.64 16.24 -4.50
CA TYR A 87 6.84 16.84 -5.81
C TYR A 87 6.77 18.37 -5.75
N CYS A 88 7.32 19.02 -6.78
CA CYS A 88 7.24 20.47 -6.92
C CYS A 88 6.06 20.84 -7.82
N LYS A 89 5.13 21.62 -7.29
CA LYS A 89 3.96 22.15 -8.00
C LYS A 89 4.22 23.59 -8.44
N ASP A 90 3.98 23.92 -9.70
CA ASP A 90 4.07 25.30 -10.20
C ASP A 90 3.02 26.20 -9.52
N THR A 91 3.43 27.40 -9.10
CA THR A 91 2.51 28.39 -8.50
C THR A 91 1.76 29.21 -9.54
N GLY A 92 2.14 29.14 -10.81
CA GLY A 92 1.49 29.87 -11.92
C GLY A 92 1.59 31.39 -11.80
N LEU A 93 2.62 31.89 -11.11
CA LEU A 93 2.92 33.31 -10.96
C LEU A 93 3.89 33.78 -12.05
#